data_AF-A0A1H2XB56-F1
#
_entry.id   AF-A0A1H2XB56-F1
#
_cell.length_a   1.000
_cell.length_b   1.000
_cell.length_c   1.000
_cell.angle_alpha   90.00
_cell.angle_beta   90.00
_cell.angle_gamma   90.00
#
_symmetry.space_group_name_H-M   'P 1'
#
loop_
_entity.id
_entity.type
_entity.pdbx_description
1 polymer ?
#
loop_
_entity_poly.entity_id
_entity_poly.type
_entity_poly.pdbx_seq_one_letter_code
_entity_poly.pdbx_strand_id
1 'polypeptide(L)'
;MLTAKATMFRWRFIGLVYVISLLFLLFQGGKTSFMLFCIFNVLLIYLVFGRWSGIASVTGVRRLSNGTNSISEQSLSAGTRLEVSLTMQIPGVWPIPYVLVRDRLKSISGTVIPIEASFVPNYRRNGVVQYVTPPLERGVYRFDSTECSTRDIFGLFEHKGSFESSEPFTVYPRIVEIRQWKQMKRGSKGPYSTSASRLSAKETTQINGVREYIYGDRLSRIHWNATAKTGQWKSKEFERESLPRTVVMLDRYAGSYENKDQFELAVSAAASLLEFGLRRATAVGLISVGAKSDGYTPKASAEQRELMMNHLVRVKADGEQPLYRAIRQSGTLTAAGSFVVIVSPQVGEETIRAMEWLNRTGVVPVLIHLQSKAAAGRTIAGDIRGNEWIKLLRRSGFAVHMISSLQELPDALEGGQL
;
A
#
# COMPACT_ATOMS: atom_id res chain seq x y z
N MET A 1 4.45 -32.13 -21.47
CA MET A 1 4.37 -33.37 -22.30
C MET A 1 5.46 -33.46 -23.37
N LEU A 2 5.85 -32.36 -24.03
CA LEU A 2 6.94 -32.33 -25.03
C LEU A 2 8.35 -32.65 -24.46
N THR A 3 8.62 -32.25 -23.20
CA THR A 3 9.92 -32.45 -22.55
C THR A 3 10.22 -33.91 -22.20
N ALA A 4 9.22 -34.70 -21.79
CA ALA A 4 9.38 -36.10 -21.38
C ALA A 4 9.58 -37.06 -22.57
N LYS A 5 8.95 -36.78 -23.72
CA LYS A 5 9.20 -37.55 -24.96
C LYS A 5 10.59 -37.26 -25.52
N ALA A 6 11.03 -36.00 -25.46
CA ALA A 6 12.36 -35.59 -25.91
C ALA A 6 13.49 -36.20 -25.06
N THR A 7 13.31 -36.31 -23.73
CA THR A 7 14.30 -36.98 -22.87
C THR A 7 14.36 -38.48 -23.14
N MET A 8 13.23 -39.18 -23.28
CA MET A 8 13.23 -40.62 -23.60
C MET A 8 13.87 -40.95 -24.95
N PHE A 9 13.65 -40.13 -25.98
CA PHE A 9 14.27 -40.32 -27.29
C PHE A 9 15.80 -40.20 -27.22
N ARG A 10 16.30 -39.22 -26.46
CA ARG A 10 17.75 -39.01 -26.24
C ARG A 10 18.42 -40.24 -25.60
N TRP A 11 17.82 -40.85 -24.60
CA TRP A 11 18.40 -42.04 -23.94
C TRP A 11 18.41 -43.28 -24.84
N ARG A 12 17.38 -43.48 -25.66
CA ARG A 12 17.35 -44.56 -26.65
C ARG A 12 18.45 -44.38 -27.69
N PHE A 13 18.68 -43.15 -28.15
CA PHE A 13 19.76 -42.82 -29.07
C PHE A 13 21.14 -43.06 -28.45
N ILE A 14 21.37 -42.60 -27.21
CA ILE A 14 22.62 -42.86 -26.48
C ILE A 14 22.85 -44.36 -26.28
N GLY A 15 21.82 -45.12 -25.92
CA GLY A 15 21.90 -46.57 -25.77
C GLY A 15 22.24 -47.28 -27.08
N LEU A 16 21.65 -46.85 -28.20
CA LEU A 16 21.94 -47.40 -29.53
C LEU A 16 23.39 -47.11 -29.96
N VAL A 17 23.87 -45.89 -29.75
CA VAL A 17 25.27 -45.52 -30.04
C VAL A 17 26.24 -46.33 -29.17
N TYR A 18 25.91 -46.58 -27.91
CA TYR A 18 26.71 -47.41 -27.02
C TYR A 18 26.79 -48.87 -27.50
N VAL A 19 25.65 -49.47 -27.92
CA VAL A 19 25.62 -50.83 -28.47
C VAL A 19 26.45 -50.93 -29.75
N ILE A 20 26.36 -49.94 -30.65
CA ILE A 20 27.18 -49.90 -31.86
C ILE A 20 28.68 -49.82 -31.52
N SER A 21 29.06 -48.98 -30.56
CA SER A 21 30.44 -48.86 -30.08
C SER A 21 30.96 -50.17 -29.48
N LEU A 22 30.13 -50.89 -28.70
CA LEU A 22 30.46 -52.19 -28.13
C LEU A 22 30.65 -53.26 -29.22
N LEU A 23 29.73 -53.32 -30.20
CA LEU A 23 29.86 -54.24 -31.33
C LEU A 23 31.11 -53.94 -32.17
N PHE A 24 31.41 -52.67 -32.40
CA PHE A 24 32.63 -52.25 -33.11
C PHE A 24 33.91 -52.73 -32.41
N LEU A 25 33.96 -52.64 -31.07
CA LEU A 25 35.05 -53.18 -30.27
C LEU A 25 35.17 -54.70 -30.41
N LEU A 26 34.05 -55.42 -30.32
CA LEU A 26 34.00 -56.90 -30.40
C LEU A 26 34.39 -57.45 -31.77
N PHE A 27 33.96 -56.80 -32.86
CA PHE A 27 34.17 -57.30 -34.23
C PHE A 27 35.50 -56.86 -34.86
N GLN A 28 35.93 -55.60 -34.68
CA GLN A 28 37.16 -55.11 -35.31
C GLN A 28 38.40 -55.37 -34.45
N GLY A 29 38.28 -55.23 -33.12
CA GLY A 29 39.43 -55.25 -32.22
C GLY A 29 40.45 -54.12 -32.50
N GLY A 30 41.57 -54.11 -31.76
CA GLY A 30 42.66 -53.15 -31.94
C GLY A 30 42.63 -51.91 -31.02
N LYS A 31 43.68 -51.08 -31.11
CA LYS A 31 43.90 -49.93 -30.21
C LYS A 31 42.89 -48.79 -30.40
N THR A 32 42.44 -48.57 -31.64
CA THR A 32 41.53 -47.46 -32.00
C THR A 32 40.11 -47.69 -31.53
N SER A 33 39.59 -48.90 -31.74
CA SER A 33 38.26 -49.31 -31.26
C SER A 33 38.19 -49.32 -29.73
N PHE A 34 39.26 -49.76 -29.07
CA PHE A 34 39.39 -49.65 -27.61
C PHE A 34 39.37 -48.20 -27.12
N MET A 35 40.13 -47.30 -27.75
CA MET A 35 40.15 -45.88 -27.38
C MET A 35 38.77 -45.22 -27.54
N LEU A 36 38.07 -45.51 -28.64
CA LEU A 36 36.72 -44.99 -28.89
C LEU A 36 35.72 -45.49 -27.84
N PHE A 37 35.78 -46.78 -27.50
CA PHE A 37 34.94 -47.37 -26.45
C PHE A 37 35.20 -46.75 -25.07
N CYS A 38 36.47 -46.48 -24.73
CA CYS A 38 36.85 -45.78 -23.50
C CYS A 38 36.28 -44.35 -23.46
N ILE A 39 36.38 -43.58 -24.55
CA ILE A 39 35.82 -42.22 -24.64
C ILE A 39 34.30 -42.25 -24.43
N PHE A 40 33.58 -43.18 -25.07
CA PHE A 40 32.14 -43.31 -24.89
C PHE A 40 31.75 -43.69 -23.47
N ASN A 41 32.52 -44.55 -22.80
CA ASN A 41 32.27 -44.87 -21.38
C ASN A 41 32.50 -43.67 -20.48
N VAL A 42 33.58 -42.90 -20.68
CA VAL A 42 33.83 -41.65 -19.94
C VAL A 42 32.70 -40.65 -20.16
N LEU A 43 32.24 -40.50 -21.41
CA LEU A 43 31.10 -39.67 -21.73
C LEU A 43 29.82 -40.19 -21.05
N LEU A 44 29.54 -41.49 -21.09
CA LEU A 44 28.34 -42.06 -20.47
C LEU A 44 28.35 -41.88 -18.95
N ILE A 45 29.49 -42.11 -18.30
CA ILE A 45 29.71 -41.81 -16.88
C ILE A 45 29.41 -40.32 -16.62
N TYR A 46 29.96 -39.43 -17.44
CA TYR A 46 29.67 -38.00 -17.35
C TYR A 46 28.17 -37.65 -17.47
N LEU A 47 27.45 -38.24 -18.43
CA LEU A 47 26.00 -38.01 -18.58
C LEU A 47 25.20 -38.56 -17.39
N VAL A 48 25.60 -39.71 -16.85
CA VAL A 48 24.92 -40.34 -15.69
C VAL A 48 25.16 -39.53 -14.42
N PHE A 49 26.41 -39.17 -14.13
CA PHE A 49 26.73 -38.37 -12.94
C PHE A 49 26.24 -36.93 -13.04
N GLY A 50 26.17 -36.35 -14.25
CA GLY A 50 25.57 -35.03 -14.47
C GLY A 50 24.12 -34.95 -13.96
N ARG A 51 23.36 -36.07 -13.96
CA ARG A 51 22.00 -36.16 -13.37
C ARG A 51 21.95 -35.82 -11.88
N TRP A 52 23.05 -36.05 -11.16
CA TRP A 52 23.20 -35.72 -9.74
C TRP A 52 23.85 -34.36 -9.50
N SER A 53 23.48 -33.36 -10.31
CA SER A 53 23.79 -31.95 -10.05
C SER A 53 23.25 -31.49 -8.68
N GLY A 54 22.14 -32.06 -8.20
CA GLY A 54 21.56 -31.73 -6.88
C GLY A 54 20.81 -30.39 -6.82
N ILE A 55 20.74 -29.65 -7.92
CA ILE A 55 19.96 -28.41 -8.04
C ILE A 55 18.46 -28.63 -7.80
N ALA A 56 17.93 -29.83 -8.07
CA ALA A 56 16.51 -30.13 -7.91
C ALA A 56 16.03 -29.99 -6.45
N SER A 57 16.94 -30.15 -5.50
CA SER A 57 16.72 -30.03 -4.06
C SER A 57 17.44 -28.81 -3.47
N VAL A 58 17.55 -27.74 -4.24
CA VAL A 58 18.14 -26.48 -3.77
C VAL A 58 17.34 -25.95 -2.58
N THR A 59 18.04 -25.52 -1.54
CA THR A 59 17.43 -24.80 -0.41
C THR A 59 17.99 -23.39 -0.37
N GLY A 60 17.18 -22.46 0.11
CA GLY A 60 17.61 -21.08 0.22
C GLY A 60 16.78 -20.30 1.22
N VAL A 61 17.39 -19.25 1.73
CA VAL A 61 16.77 -18.29 2.64
C VAL A 61 16.83 -16.92 1.99
N ARG A 62 15.68 -16.24 1.92
CA ARG A 62 15.60 -14.86 1.47
C ARG A 62 15.62 -13.95 2.69
N ARG A 63 16.51 -12.96 2.66
CA ARG A 63 16.51 -11.85 3.61
C ARG A 63 16.16 -10.58 2.86
N LEU A 64 15.19 -9.86 3.41
CA LEU A 64 14.77 -8.58 2.90
C LEU A 64 15.36 -7.50 3.81
N SER A 65 16.04 -6.52 3.23
CA SER A 65 16.56 -5.35 3.92
C SER A 65 16.07 -4.07 3.24
N ASN A 66 15.91 -3.03 4.04
CA ASN A 66 15.70 -1.66 3.55
C ASN A 66 16.85 -0.81 4.12
N GLY A 67 18.02 -0.88 3.49
CA GLY A 67 19.24 -0.29 4.03
C GLY A 67 19.74 -1.04 5.28
N THR A 68 20.03 -0.31 6.36
CA THR A 68 20.69 -0.86 7.56
C THR A 68 19.78 -1.70 8.47
N ASN A 69 18.46 -1.70 8.23
CA ASN A 69 17.49 -2.36 9.11
C ASN A 69 16.91 -3.61 8.44
N SER A 70 16.88 -4.72 9.17
CA SER A 70 16.09 -5.89 8.81
C SER A 70 14.60 -5.52 8.83
N ILE A 71 13.80 -6.11 7.93
CA ILE A 71 12.35 -5.87 7.82
C ILE A 71 11.62 -6.64 8.94
N SER A 72 12.01 -6.36 10.18
CA SER A 72 11.26 -6.68 11.37
C SER A 72 10.43 -5.43 11.68
N GLU A 73 9.13 -5.50 11.41
CA GLU A 73 8.10 -4.56 11.88
C GLU A 73 8.02 -3.14 11.29
N GLN A 74 9.04 -2.65 10.56
CA GLN A 74 8.94 -1.33 9.90
C GLN A 74 8.31 -1.45 8.49
N SER A 75 7.04 -1.04 8.41
CA SER A 75 6.23 -0.90 7.20
C SER A 75 6.99 -0.25 6.03
N LEU A 76 7.21 -1.00 4.95
CA LEU A 76 7.74 -0.47 3.68
C LEU A 76 6.80 0.60 3.14
N SER A 77 7.34 1.67 2.56
CA SER A 77 6.55 2.77 2.00
C SER A 77 6.71 2.83 0.48
N ALA A 78 5.68 3.29 -0.22
CA ALA A 78 5.73 3.43 -1.66
C ALA A 78 6.91 4.33 -2.09
N GLY A 79 7.62 3.88 -3.12
CA GLY A 79 8.84 4.52 -3.62
C GLY A 79 10.14 3.98 -2.99
N THR A 80 10.08 3.13 -1.96
CA THR A 80 11.29 2.48 -1.45
C THR A 80 11.76 1.38 -2.41
N ARG A 81 13.08 1.24 -2.52
CA ARG A 81 13.71 0.11 -3.20
C ARG A 81 14.04 -0.95 -2.17
N LEU A 82 13.69 -2.20 -2.46
CA LEU A 82 13.91 -3.31 -1.57
C LEU A 82 15.24 -3.97 -1.93
N GLU A 83 16.15 -4.10 -0.97
CA GLU A 83 17.35 -4.89 -1.14
C GLU A 83 17.03 -6.34 -0.74
N VAL A 84 17.32 -7.27 -1.65
CA VAL A 84 17.02 -8.68 -1.47
C VAL A 84 18.33 -9.45 -1.51
N SER A 85 18.59 -10.20 -0.46
CA SER A 85 19.73 -11.11 -0.35
C SER A 85 19.21 -12.55 -0.32
N LEU A 86 19.56 -13.31 -1.35
CA LEU A 86 19.25 -14.73 -1.48
C LEU A 86 20.50 -15.55 -1.15
N THR A 87 20.47 -16.28 -0.04
CA THR A 87 21.50 -17.27 0.28
C THR A 87 20.97 -18.63 -0.11
N MET A 88 21.68 -19.31 -1.01
CA MET A 88 21.30 -20.62 -1.54
C MET A 88 22.39 -21.66 -1.23
N GLN A 89 21.95 -22.89 -0.98
CA GLN A 89 22.79 -24.06 -0.77
C GLN A 89 22.35 -25.18 -1.72
N ILE A 90 23.31 -25.73 -2.46
CA ILE A 90 23.06 -26.79 -3.44
C ILE A 90 23.65 -28.10 -2.90
N PRO A 91 22.82 -29.09 -2.52
CA PRO A 91 23.31 -30.37 -2.01
C PRO A 91 23.93 -31.22 -3.11
N GLY A 92 24.91 -32.07 -2.77
CA GLY A 92 25.62 -32.95 -3.71
C GLY A 92 27.08 -32.58 -3.93
N VAL A 93 27.75 -33.33 -4.82
CA VAL A 93 29.22 -33.27 -5.04
C VAL A 93 29.61 -32.86 -6.47
N TRP A 94 28.64 -32.75 -7.39
CA TRP A 94 28.94 -32.44 -8.79
C TRP A 94 29.32 -30.96 -8.98
N PRO A 95 30.41 -30.64 -9.70
CA PRO A 95 30.80 -29.26 -9.97
C PRO A 95 29.74 -28.56 -10.83
N ILE A 96 29.30 -27.39 -10.38
CA ILE A 96 28.35 -26.55 -11.12
C ILE A 96 29.08 -25.26 -11.51
N PRO A 97 29.22 -24.95 -12.81
CA PRO A 97 29.97 -23.78 -13.25
C PRO A 97 29.26 -22.46 -12.89
N TYR A 98 27.93 -22.44 -12.95
CA TYR A 98 27.12 -21.28 -12.61
C TYR A 98 25.69 -21.70 -12.28
N VAL A 99 24.98 -20.85 -11.56
CA VAL A 99 23.56 -21.03 -11.26
C VAL A 99 22.83 -19.78 -11.68
N LEU A 100 21.86 -19.92 -12.57
CA LEU A 100 20.90 -18.89 -12.93
C LEU A 100 19.75 -18.93 -11.93
N VAL A 101 19.48 -17.79 -11.33
CA VAL A 101 18.41 -17.58 -10.36
C VAL A 101 17.38 -16.67 -11.03
N ARG A 102 16.17 -17.19 -11.18
CA ARG A 102 15.02 -16.42 -11.64
C ARG A 102 14.09 -16.23 -10.45
N ASP A 103 14.04 -15.01 -9.96
CA ASP A 103 13.10 -14.59 -8.93
C ASP A 103 11.96 -13.80 -9.59
N ARG A 104 10.76 -13.89 -9.02
CA ARG A 104 9.58 -13.16 -9.51
C ARG A 104 8.85 -12.55 -8.34
N LEU A 105 8.81 -11.22 -8.30
CA LEU A 105 8.03 -10.48 -7.33
C LEU A 105 6.66 -10.16 -7.93
N LYS A 106 5.59 -10.70 -7.33
CA LYS A 106 4.22 -10.45 -7.76
C LYS A 106 3.52 -9.48 -6.81
N SER A 107 2.89 -8.46 -7.37
CA SER A 107 1.87 -7.69 -6.67
C SER A 107 0.54 -8.43 -6.73
N ILE A 108 -0.27 -8.34 -5.67
CA ILE A 108 -1.68 -8.80 -5.70
C ILE A 108 -2.47 -8.12 -6.84
N SER A 109 -2.04 -6.93 -7.27
CA SER A 109 -2.63 -6.24 -8.42
C SER A 109 -2.39 -6.91 -9.78
N GLY A 110 -1.48 -7.89 -9.86
CA GLY A 110 -1.14 -8.63 -11.07
C GLY A 110 0.20 -8.25 -11.72
N THR A 111 0.82 -7.14 -11.29
CA THR A 111 2.16 -6.76 -11.77
C THR A 111 3.20 -7.80 -11.36
N VAL A 112 3.97 -8.30 -12.33
CA VAL A 112 5.08 -9.23 -12.10
C VAL A 112 6.39 -8.53 -12.45
N ILE A 113 7.32 -8.51 -11.50
CA ILE A 113 8.66 -7.96 -11.67
C ILE A 113 9.62 -9.15 -11.75
N PRO A 114 10.06 -9.54 -12.96
CA PRO A 114 11.03 -10.62 -13.14
C PRO A 114 12.43 -10.13 -12.80
N ILE A 115 13.19 -10.96 -12.11
CA ILE A 115 14.55 -10.66 -11.67
C ILE A 115 15.40 -11.86 -12.02
N GLU A 116 16.37 -11.66 -12.91
CA GLU A 116 17.32 -12.70 -13.29
C GLU A 116 18.70 -12.32 -12.77
N ALA A 117 19.34 -13.27 -12.10
CA ALA A 117 20.68 -13.13 -11.58
C ALA A 117 21.45 -14.42 -11.76
N SER A 118 22.77 -14.36 -11.64
CA SER A 118 23.62 -15.54 -11.70
C SER A 118 24.70 -15.47 -10.65
N PHE A 119 25.08 -16.61 -10.10
CA PHE A 119 26.25 -16.71 -9.22
C PHE A 119 27.05 -17.97 -9.52
N VAL A 120 28.33 -17.95 -9.13
CA VAL A 120 29.20 -19.11 -9.14
C VAL A 120 29.25 -19.70 -7.73
N PRO A 121 28.86 -20.96 -7.53
CA PRO A 121 28.92 -21.59 -6.20
C PRO A 121 30.35 -21.65 -5.67
N ASN A 122 30.52 -21.45 -4.36
CA ASN A 122 31.80 -21.65 -3.70
C ASN A 122 32.13 -23.14 -3.53
N TYR A 123 33.29 -23.49 -2.94
CA TYR A 123 33.68 -24.87 -2.69
C TYR A 123 32.67 -25.68 -1.84
N ARG A 124 31.92 -24.99 -0.96
CA ARG A 124 30.84 -25.58 -0.16
C ARG A 124 29.48 -25.59 -0.87
N ARG A 125 29.45 -25.21 -2.16
CA ARG A 125 28.26 -25.13 -3.03
C ARG A 125 27.17 -24.20 -2.48
N ASN A 126 27.63 -23.16 -1.78
CA ASN A 126 26.79 -22.04 -1.36
C ASN A 126 27.02 -20.87 -2.31
N GLY A 127 26.00 -20.03 -2.44
CA GLY A 127 26.19 -18.73 -3.05
C GLY A 127 25.17 -17.72 -2.57
N VAL A 128 25.52 -16.46 -2.79
CA VAL A 128 24.73 -15.31 -2.39
C VAL A 128 24.46 -14.48 -3.62
N VAL A 129 23.20 -14.15 -3.84
CA VAL A 129 22.77 -13.21 -4.87
C VAL A 129 22.13 -12.02 -4.18
N GLN A 130 22.60 -10.83 -4.52
CA GLN A 130 22.03 -9.58 -4.05
C GLN A 130 21.51 -8.79 -5.24
N TYR A 131 20.29 -8.30 -5.11
CA TYR A 131 19.69 -7.41 -6.09
C TYR A 131 18.78 -6.39 -5.41
N VAL A 132 18.49 -5.31 -6.12
CA VAL A 132 17.62 -4.23 -5.65
C VAL A 132 16.40 -4.16 -6.55
N THR A 133 15.21 -4.15 -5.97
CA THR A 133 13.96 -3.99 -6.74
C THR A 133 13.85 -2.59 -7.33
N PRO A 134 13.08 -2.39 -8.41
CA PRO A 134 12.63 -1.05 -8.75
C PRO A 134 11.83 -0.44 -7.57
N PRO A 135 11.67 0.90 -7.53
CA PRO A 135 10.82 1.56 -6.54
C PRO A 135 9.42 0.91 -6.53
N LEU A 136 9.04 0.36 -5.39
CA LEU A 136 7.78 -0.37 -5.28
C LEU A 136 6.61 0.60 -5.12
N GLU A 137 5.54 0.36 -5.86
CA GLU A 137 4.27 1.07 -5.65
C GLU A 137 3.54 0.52 -4.42
N ARG A 138 2.58 1.28 -3.90
CA ARG A 138 1.71 0.82 -2.81
C ARG A 138 0.98 -0.47 -3.20
N GLY A 139 1.00 -1.46 -2.31
CA GLY A 139 0.30 -2.72 -2.51
C GLY A 139 0.86 -3.84 -1.66
N VAL A 140 0.25 -5.02 -1.79
CA VAL A 140 0.75 -6.24 -1.15
C VAL A 140 1.53 -7.03 -2.20
N TYR A 141 2.72 -7.48 -1.81
CA TYR A 141 3.63 -8.22 -2.66
C TYR A 141 3.95 -9.58 -2.07
N ARG A 142 4.23 -10.53 -2.95
CA ARG A 142 4.73 -11.85 -2.60
C ARG A 142 5.75 -12.29 -3.64
N PHE A 143 6.83 -12.90 -3.17
CA PHE A 143 7.74 -13.61 -4.06
C PHE A 143 7.15 -14.97 -4.42
N ASP A 144 7.19 -15.31 -5.70
CA ASP A 144 6.93 -16.68 -6.15
C ASP A 144 8.05 -17.63 -5.68
N SER A 145 7.90 -18.91 -6.03
CA SER A 145 8.99 -19.87 -5.95
C SER A 145 10.18 -19.39 -6.78
N THR A 146 11.35 -19.30 -6.14
CA THR A 146 12.60 -18.92 -6.81
C THR A 146 13.06 -20.10 -7.64
N GLU A 147 13.16 -19.91 -8.96
CA GLU A 147 13.64 -20.94 -9.87
C GLU A 147 15.16 -20.86 -10.00
N CYS A 148 15.86 -21.95 -9.68
CA CYS A 148 17.29 -22.10 -9.92
C CYS A 148 17.51 -23.04 -11.10
N SER A 149 18.34 -22.65 -12.04
CA SER A 149 18.72 -23.50 -13.17
C SER A 149 20.22 -23.45 -13.41
N THR A 150 20.79 -24.60 -13.73
CA THR A 150 22.18 -24.71 -14.17
C THR A 150 22.22 -25.46 -15.48
N ARG A 151 23.17 -25.08 -16.34
CA ARG A 151 23.53 -25.89 -17.49
C ARG A 151 24.93 -26.42 -17.32
N ASP A 152 25.16 -27.51 -18.02
CA ASP A 152 26.47 -28.11 -18.13
C ASP A 152 27.43 -27.27 -19.00
N ILE A 153 28.74 -27.47 -18.89
CA ILE A 153 29.79 -26.75 -19.65
C ILE A 153 29.57 -26.89 -21.16
N PHE A 154 29.13 -28.08 -21.61
CA PHE A 154 28.79 -28.33 -23.02
C PHE A 154 27.35 -27.97 -23.38
N GLY A 155 26.55 -27.44 -22.45
CA GLY A 155 25.16 -27.05 -22.68
C GLY A 155 24.20 -28.21 -22.98
N LEU A 156 24.63 -29.47 -22.78
CA LEU A 156 23.87 -30.66 -23.16
C LEU A 156 22.61 -30.87 -22.31
N PHE A 157 22.67 -30.47 -21.04
CA PHE A 157 21.57 -30.61 -20.09
C PHE A 157 21.31 -29.31 -19.33
N GLU A 158 20.04 -29.10 -19.03
CA GLU A 158 19.57 -28.05 -18.13
C GLU A 158 18.88 -28.72 -16.94
N HIS A 159 19.35 -28.39 -15.75
CA HIS A 159 18.82 -28.91 -14.51
C HIS A 159 18.13 -27.76 -13.79
N LYS A 160 16.92 -28.02 -13.30
CA LYS A 160 16.08 -27.03 -12.62
C LYS A 160 15.74 -27.51 -11.22
N GLY A 161 15.66 -26.56 -10.31
CA GLY A 161 15.04 -26.74 -9.00
C GLY A 161 14.40 -25.43 -8.58
N SER A 162 13.58 -25.48 -7.54
CA SER A 162 12.93 -24.30 -7.03
C SER A 162 12.71 -24.42 -5.53
N PHE A 163 12.66 -23.28 -4.85
CA PHE A 163 12.38 -23.22 -3.43
C PHE A 163 11.50 -22.01 -3.11
N GLU A 164 10.70 -22.13 -2.05
CA GLU A 164 9.89 -21.04 -1.53
C GLU A 164 10.53 -20.49 -0.26
N SER A 165 10.70 -19.18 -0.17
CA SER A 165 11.45 -18.58 0.94
C SER A 165 10.98 -17.19 1.38
N SER A 166 9.70 -16.85 1.23
CA SER A 166 9.20 -15.57 1.77
C SER A 166 7.70 -15.56 2.03
N GLU A 167 7.34 -14.88 3.10
CA GLU A 167 5.98 -14.45 3.37
C GLU A 167 5.62 -13.22 2.53
N PRO A 168 4.32 -12.95 2.33
CA PRO A 168 3.86 -11.72 1.72
C PRO A 168 4.20 -10.51 2.61
N PHE A 169 4.51 -9.39 1.98
CA PHE A 169 4.78 -8.13 2.67
C PHE A 169 3.95 -6.98 2.06
N THR A 170 3.73 -5.95 2.86
CA THR A 170 2.89 -4.81 2.48
C THR A 170 3.74 -3.56 2.30
N VAL A 171 3.53 -2.89 1.16
CA VAL A 171 4.05 -1.56 0.86
C VAL A 171 2.93 -0.54 1.06
N TYR A 172 3.07 0.28 2.09
CA TYR A 172 2.11 1.30 2.50
C TYR A 172 2.21 2.58 1.65
N PRO A 173 1.18 3.42 1.62
CA PRO A 173 1.29 4.76 1.04
C PRO A 173 2.48 5.53 1.60
N ARG A 174 3.07 6.41 0.79
CA ARG A 174 4.09 7.33 1.28
C ARG A 174 3.44 8.33 2.23
N ILE A 175 4.08 8.56 3.38
CA ILE A 175 3.62 9.52 4.38
C ILE A 175 4.62 10.67 4.48
N VAL A 176 4.11 11.89 4.55
CA VAL A 176 4.88 13.07 4.96
C VAL A 176 4.46 13.51 6.35
N GLU A 177 5.43 13.93 7.15
CA GLU A 177 5.16 14.44 8.48
C GLU A 177 4.53 15.83 8.39
N ILE A 178 3.35 15.98 9.00
CA ILE A 178 2.68 17.26 9.20
C ILE A 178 2.92 17.63 10.66
N ARG A 179 3.55 18.76 10.94
CA ARG A 179 3.86 19.17 12.32
C ARG A 179 2.69 19.88 12.94
N GLN A 180 2.02 20.75 12.19
CA GLN A 180 0.90 21.54 12.70
C GLN A 180 -0.21 21.72 11.66
N TRP A 181 -1.43 21.96 12.13
CA TRP A 181 -2.51 22.33 11.24
C TRP A 181 -3.36 23.43 11.86
N LYS A 182 -3.22 24.66 11.34
CA LYS A 182 -3.89 25.84 11.88
C LYS A 182 -5.42 25.73 11.80
N GLN A 183 -5.94 25.10 10.74
CA GLN A 183 -7.38 24.95 10.53
C GLN A 183 -8.04 23.99 11.51
N MET A 184 -7.37 22.87 11.81
CA MET A 184 -7.84 21.91 12.81
C MET A 184 -7.96 22.57 14.19
N LYS A 185 -7.04 23.49 14.53
CA LYS A 185 -7.12 24.32 15.75
C LYS A 185 -8.26 25.36 15.70
N ARG A 186 -8.57 25.93 14.53
CA ARG A 186 -9.68 26.91 14.36
C ARG A 186 -11.07 26.25 14.38
N GLY A 187 -11.19 25.01 13.91
CA GLY A 187 -12.39 24.19 14.09
C GLY A 187 -12.75 23.97 15.57
N SER A 188 -11.82 24.26 16.49
CA SER A 188 -12.04 24.30 17.94
C SER A 188 -12.37 25.70 18.51
N LYS A 189 -12.05 26.82 17.82
CA LYS A 189 -12.14 28.19 18.39
C LYS A 189 -12.86 29.30 17.58
N GLY A 190 -13.42 29.05 16.39
CA GLY A 190 -14.17 30.06 15.60
C GLY A 190 -15.65 30.24 15.98
N PRO A 191 -16.37 31.26 15.46
CA PRO A 191 -17.81 31.43 15.67
C PRO A 191 -18.64 30.19 15.27
N TYR A 192 -18.17 29.46 14.26
CA TYR A 192 -18.72 28.17 13.82
C TYR A 192 -18.25 26.96 14.65
N SER A 193 -17.14 27.08 15.42
CA SER A 193 -16.65 25.99 16.26
C SER A 193 -17.51 25.76 17.48
N THR A 194 -18.10 26.80 18.07
CA THR A 194 -19.01 26.58 19.20
C THR A 194 -20.32 25.96 18.77
N SER A 195 -20.75 26.13 17.51
CA SER A 195 -21.95 25.48 16.97
C SER A 195 -21.65 24.04 16.57
N ALA A 196 -20.57 23.80 15.82
CA ALA A 196 -20.13 22.47 15.43
C ALA A 196 -19.74 21.60 16.65
N SER A 197 -19.01 22.15 17.62
CA SER A 197 -18.67 21.44 18.86
C SER A 197 -19.91 21.16 19.71
N ARG A 198 -20.90 22.06 19.74
CA ARG A 198 -22.22 21.85 20.39
C ARG A 198 -23.07 20.81 19.66
N LEU A 199 -23.02 20.76 18.33
CA LEU A 199 -23.72 19.77 17.49
C LEU A 199 -23.11 18.37 17.60
N SER A 200 -21.79 18.27 17.76
CA SER A 200 -21.07 17.01 17.99
C SER A 200 -21.02 16.58 19.46
N ALA A 201 -21.38 17.46 20.39
CA ALA A 201 -21.32 17.17 21.81
C ALA A 201 -22.40 16.16 22.20
N LYS A 202 -21.98 15.00 22.69
CA LYS A 202 -22.88 14.07 23.35
C LYS A 202 -22.97 14.48 24.81
N GLU A 203 -24.18 14.63 25.34
CA GLU A 203 -24.37 14.84 26.77
C GLU A 203 -23.94 13.58 27.51
N THR A 204 -22.99 13.71 28.44
CA THR A 204 -22.57 12.61 29.30
C THR A 204 -23.55 12.45 30.47
N THR A 205 -23.40 11.37 31.23
CA THR A 205 -24.15 11.16 32.47
C THR A 205 -23.60 11.97 33.64
N GLN A 206 -22.41 12.56 33.50
CA GLN A 206 -21.81 13.42 34.52
C GLN A 206 -22.50 14.78 34.58
N ILE A 207 -22.86 15.21 35.79
CA ILE A 207 -23.49 16.50 36.06
C ILE A 207 -22.37 17.53 36.23
N ASN A 208 -22.31 18.51 35.33
CA ASN A 208 -21.36 19.62 35.38
C ASN A 208 -21.87 20.77 36.24
N GLY A 209 -23.19 20.90 36.37
CA GLY A 209 -23.78 22.02 37.09
C GLY A 209 -25.29 21.92 37.26
N VAL A 210 -25.86 22.99 37.78
CA VAL A 210 -27.29 23.13 38.00
C VAL A 210 -27.73 24.47 37.43
N ARG A 211 -28.70 24.45 36.52
CA ARG A 211 -29.28 25.66 35.93
C ARG A 211 -30.76 25.80 36.27
N GLU A 212 -31.34 26.95 35.96
CA GLU A 212 -32.79 27.13 36.06
C GLU A 212 -33.52 26.21 35.11
N TYR A 213 -34.62 25.65 35.59
CA TYR A 213 -35.50 24.82 34.80
C TYR A 213 -36.17 25.68 33.73
N ILE A 214 -36.05 25.24 32.48
CA ILE A 214 -36.75 25.85 31.34
C ILE A 214 -37.90 24.93 30.97
N TYR A 215 -39.06 25.52 30.71
CA TYR A 215 -40.25 24.77 30.30
C TYR A 215 -39.95 23.95 29.03
N GLY A 216 -40.05 22.62 29.13
CA GLY A 216 -39.65 21.67 28.08
C GLY A 216 -38.47 20.77 28.46
N ASP A 217 -37.75 21.07 29.54
CA ASP A 217 -36.78 20.15 30.12
C ASP A 217 -37.48 18.88 30.64
N ARG A 218 -36.87 17.71 30.40
CA ARG A 218 -37.42 16.43 30.89
C ARG A 218 -37.41 16.41 32.42
N LEU A 219 -38.50 15.93 33.03
CA LEU A 219 -38.62 15.79 34.49
C LEU A 219 -37.48 14.96 35.12
N SER A 220 -36.95 13.97 34.40
CA SER A 220 -35.81 13.16 34.85
C SER A 220 -34.51 13.96 35.04
N ARG A 221 -34.43 15.16 34.46
CA ARG A 221 -33.30 16.09 34.61
C ARG A 221 -33.46 17.04 35.78
N ILE A 222 -34.57 17.02 36.53
CA ILE A 222 -34.73 17.91 37.69
C ILE A 222 -33.71 17.55 38.78
N HIS A 223 -33.04 18.58 39.32
CA HIS A 223 -32.11 18.42 40.43
C HIS A 223 -32.84 18.63 41.76
N TRP A 224 -33.53 17.58 42.24
CA TRP A 224 -34.41 17.65 43.43
C TRP A 224 -33.78 18.29 44.66
N ASN A 225 -32.52 17.97 44.98
CA ASN A 225 -31.84 18.56 46.14
C ASN A 225 -31.61 20.09 46.01
N ALA A 226 -31.46 20.61 44.79
CA ALA A 226 -31.25 22.03 44.56
C ALA A 226 -32.59 22.76 44.53
N THR A 227 -33.59 22.14 43.91
CA THR A 227 -34.98 22.61 43.94
C THR A 227 -35.51 22.72 45.37
N ALA A 228 -35.26 21.72 46.22
CA ALA A 228 -35.69 21.73 47.62
C ALA A 228 -35.01 22.83 48.45
N LYS A 229 -33.73 23.14 48.20
CA LYS A 229 -33.00 24.18 48.93
C LYS A 229 -33.35 25.61 48.51
N THR A 230 -33.66 25.81 47.23
CA THR A 230 -33.90 27.16 46.67
C THR A 230 -35.38 27.49 46.50
N GLY A 231 -36.28 26.50 46.60
CA GLY A 231 -37.72 26.67 46.37
C GLY A 231 -38.08 26.91 44.89
N GLN A 232 -37.10 26.91 43.99
CA GLN A 232 -37.28 27.14 42.56
C GLN A 232 -36.88 25.90 41.77
N TRP A 233 -37.57 25.61 40.66
CA TRP A 233 -37.25 24.47 39.81
C TRP A 233 -35.85 24.60 39.20
N LYS A 234 -34.99 23.62 39.48
CA LYS A 234 -33.63 23.53 38.95
C LYS A 234 -33.45 22.26 38.09
N SER A 235 -32.68 22.38 37.02
CA SER A 235 -32.38 21.30 36.05
C SER A 235 -30.89 20.96 36.09
N LYS A 236 -30.56 19.66 36.02
CA LYS A 236 -29.20 19.13 35.91
C LYS A 236 -28.60 19.56 34.58
N GLU A 237 -27.48 20.25 34.63
CA GLU A 237 -26.66 20.53 33.46
C GLU A 237 -25.60 19.44 33.34
N PHE A 238 -25.73 18.61 32.31
CA PHE A 238 -24.78 17.53 32.04
C PHE A 238 -23.57 18.07 31.31
N GLU A 239 -22.40 17.54 31.62
CA GLU A 239 -21.19 17.84 30.86
C GLU A 239 -21.39 17.38 29.41
N ARG A 240 -20.81 18.16 28.49
CA ARG A 240 -20.88 17.91 27.06
C ARG A 240 -19.49 17.58 26.58
N GLU A 241 -19.23 16.30 26.37
CA GLU A 241 -17.96 15.88 25.79
C GLU A 241 -18.03 16.11 24.28
N SER A 242 -17.28 17.11 23.80
CA SER A 242 -17.08 17.36 22.39
C SER A 242 -15.72 16.79 21.98
N LEU A 243 -15.71 15.53 21.59
CA LEU A 243 -14.53 14.95 20.93
C LEU A 243 -14.52 15.50 19.49
N PRO A 244 -13.50 16.28 19.08
CA PRO A 244 -13.40 16.75 17.70
C PRO A 244 -13.22 15.52 16.80
N ARG A 245 -14.28 15.15 16.10
CA ARG A 245 -14.27 14.03 15.15
C ARG A 245 -13.68 14.52 13.83
N THR A 246 -12.45 14.13 13.56
CA THR A 246 -11.84 14.38 12.25
C THR A 246 -12.10 13.18 11.36
N VAL A 247 -12.54 13.42 10.13
CA VAL A 247 -12.73 12.37 9.13
C VAL A 247 -11.99 12.77 7.88
N VAL A 248 -11.06 11.93 7.44
CA VAL A 248 -10.43 12.06 6.12
C VAL A 248 -11.34 11.37 5.11
N MET A 249 -11.79 12.10 4.10
CA MET A 249 -12.59 11.58 3.00
C MET A 249 -11.73 11.50 1.74
N LEU A 250 -11.47 10.28 1.27
CA LEU A 250 -10.76 10.02 0.03
C LEU A 250 -11.76 9.83 -1.11
N ASP A 251 -11.72 10.71 -2.10
CA ASP A 251 -12.45 10.55 -3.36
C ASP A 251 -11.74 9.53 -4.26
N ARG A 252 -12.45 8.51 -4.73
CA ARG A 252 -11.94 7.50 -5.67
C ARG A 252 -12.66 7.54 -7.01
N TYR A 253 -13.38 8.62 -7.34
CA TYR A 253 -14.04 8.77 -8.63
C TYR A 253 -13.01 8.76 -9.77
N ALA A 254 -13.02 7.70 -10.58
CA ALA A 254 -12.02 7.45 -11.62
C ALA A 254 -11.96 8.59 -12.65
N GLY A 255 -13.11 9.20 -12.96
CA GLY A 255 -13.21 10.26 -13.97
C GLY A 255 -12.55 11.59 -13.60
N SER A 256 -12.18 11.80 -12.34
CA SER A 256 -11.49 13.03 -11.91
C SER A 256 -9.95 12.89 -11.87
N TYR A 257 -9.41 11.68 -11.97
CA TYR A 257 -7.96 11.45 -11.94
C TYR A 257 -7.39 11.42 -13.36
N GLU A 258 -6.39 12.27 -13.63
CA GLU A 258 -5.73 12.29 -14.95
C GLU A 258 -4.86 11.05 -15.17
N ASN A 259 -4.20 10.58 -14.12
CA ASN A 259 -3.32 9.42 -14.16
C ASN A 259 -3.26 8.72 -12.80
N LYS A 260 -2.60 7.56 -12.80
CA LYS A 260 -2.40 6.74 -11.60
C LYS A 260 -1.60 7.50 -10.53
N ASP A 261 -0.58 8.27 -10.90
CA ASP A 261 0.28 8.99 -9.95
C ASP A 261 -0.50 10.05 -9.15
N GLN A 262 -1.49 10.71 -9.76
CA GLN A 262 -2.37 11.66 -9.06
C GLN A 262 -3.26 10.94 -8.02
N PHE A 263 -3.69 9.71 -8.31
CA PHE A 263 -4.39 8.88 -7.33
C PHE A 263 -3.45 8.42 -6.21
N GLU A 264 -2.21 8.05 -6.52
CA GLU A 264 -1.19 7.72 -5.53
C GLU A 264 -0.89 8.92 -4.60
N LEU A 265 -0.90 10.14 -5.14
CA LEU A 265 -0.81 11.39 -4.37
C LEU A 265 -2.01 11.55 -3.42
N ALA A 266 -3.24 11.31 -3.90
CA ALA A 266 -4.45 11.36 -3.07
C ALA A 266 -4.37 10.42 -1.87
N VAL A 267 -4.00 9.16 -2.13
CA VAL A 267 -3.87 8.13 -1.10
C VAL A 267 -2.76 8.48 -0.11
N SER A 268 -1.63 8.99 -0.60
CA SER A 268 -0.51 9.42 0.25
C SER A 268 -0.86 10.64 1.12
N ALA A 269 -1.61 11.60 0.58
CA ALA A 269 -2.11 12.75 1.32
C ALA A 269 -3.11 12.31 2.41
N ALA A 270 -4.05 11.42 2.07
CA ALA A 270 -4.98 10.84 3.03
C ALA A 270 -4.26 10.09 4.15
N ALA A 271 -3.28 9.24 3.82
CA ALA A 271 -2.46 8.53 4.79
C ALA A 271 -1.70 9.48 5.73
N SER A 272 -1.14 10.57 5.18
CA SER A 272 -0.42 11.58 5.96
C SER A 272 -1.33 12.32 6.96
N LEU A 273 -2.56 12.64 6.55
CA LEU A 273 -3.57 13.25 7.42
C LEU A 273 -4.04 12.30 8.53
N LEU A 274 -4.23 11.02 8.22
CA LEU A 274 -4.58 10.01 9.21
C LEU A 274 -3.48 9.88 10.26
N GLU A 275 -2.23 9.72 9.81
CA GLU A 275 -1.06 9.59 10.67
C GLU A 275 -0.87 10.85 11.54
N PHE A 276 -1.09 12.04 10.98
CA PHE A 276 -1.05 13.30 11.73
C PHE A 276 -1.99 13.32 12.94
N GLY A 277 -3.26 12.99 12.74
CA GLY A 277 -4.22 13.02 13.85
C GLY A 277 -4.02 11.87 14.83
N LEU A 278 -3.58 10.69 14.37
CA LEU A 278 -3.24 9.55 15.23
C LEU A 278 -2.03 9.85 16.13
N ARG A 279 -0.96 10.46 15.60
CA ARG A 279 0.21 10.91 16.41
C ARG A 279 -0.16 11.92 17.48
N ARG A 280 -1.23 12.69 17.27
CA ARG A 280 -1.77 13.68 18.22
C ARG A 280 -2.86 13.11 19.14
N ALA A 281 -3.04 11.79 19.17
CA ALA A 281 -4.10 11.11 19.93
C ALA A 281 -5.52 11.68 19.66
N THR A 282 -5.73 12.24 18.47
CA THR A 282 -7.04 12.77 18.05
C THR A 282 -7.86 11.66 17.41
N ALA A 283 -9.17 11.64 17.66
CA ALA A 283 -10.06 10.70 16.99
C ALA A 283 -10.14 11.02 15.49
N VAL A 284 -9.53 10.17 14.66
CA VAL A 284 -9.57 10.28 13.20
C VAL A 284 -10.25 9.07 12.59
N GLY A 285 -11.13 9.31 11.62
CA GLY A 285 -11.76 8.29 10.80
C GLY A 285 -11.40 8.47 9.33
N LEU A 286 -11.75 7.47 8.52
CA LEU A 286 -11.56 7.46 7.07
C LEU A 286 -12.90 7.15 6.41
N ILE A 287 -13.28 7.94 5.40
CA ILE A 287 -14.35 7.59 4.47
C ILE A 287 -13.70 7.47 3.09
N SER A 288 -13.88 6.33 2.44
CA SER A 288 -13.33 6.05 1.13
C SER A 288 -14.47 5.91 0.14
N VAL A 289 -14.63 6.90 -0.75
CA VAL A 289 -15.78 7.01 -1.64
C VAL A 289 -15.39 6.53 -3.04
N GLY A 290 -15.66 5.25 -3.36
CA GLY A 290 -15.37 4.65 -4.66
C GLY A 290 -16.56 3.88 -5.23
N ALA A 291 -16.30 2.74 -5.88
CA ALA A 291 -17.38 1.83 -6.33
C ALA A 291 -18.26 1.38 -5.16
N LYS A 292 -17.64 1.19 -3.99
CA LYS A 292 -18.28 1.06 -2.69
C LYS A 292 -17.74 2.13 -1.77
N SER A 293 -18.60 2.61 -0.88
CA SER A 293 -18.21 3.58 0.14
C SER A 293 -17.92 2.87 1.44
N ASP A 294 -16.64 2.85 1.82
CA ASP A 294 -16.17 2.25 3.07
C ASP A 294 -15.97 3.33 4.12
N GLY A 295 -16.51 3.13 5.32
CA GLY A 295 -16.47 4.10 6.41
C GLY A 295 -15.86 3.53 7.69
N TYR A 296 -14.82 4.20 8.18
CA TYR A 296 -14.13 3.89 9.43
C TYR A 296 -14.40 5.00 10.43
N THR A 297 -15.07 4.65 11.54
CA THR A 297 -15.44 5.63 12.56
C THR A 297 -14.22 6.28 13.22
N PRO A 298 -14.30 7.59 13.56
CA PRO A 298 -13.21 8.27 14.25
C PRO A 298 -12.89 7.67 15.62
N LYS A 299 -11.68 7.12 15.76
CA LYS A 299 -11.15 6.58 17.03
C LYS A 299 -9.64 6.80 17.10
N ALA A 300 -9.13 7.06 18.29
CA ALA A 300 -7.69 7.11 18.55
C ALA A 300 -7.20 5.72 19.00
N SER A 301 -7.12 4.77 18.07
CA SER A 301 -6.71 3.38 18.35
C SER A 301 -5.70 2.87 17.31
N ALA A 302 -4.71 2.10 17.76
CA ALA A 302 -3.72 1.46 16.91
C ALA A 302 -4.34 0.42 15.96
N GLU A 303 -5.35 -0.33 16.42
CA GLU A 303 -6.10 -1.27 15.57
C GLU A 303 -6.84 -0.53 14.45
N GLN A 304 -7.47 0.60 14.79
CA GLN A 304 -8.19 1.42 13.81
C GLN A 304 -7.21 2.02 12.79
N ARG A 305 -6.02 2.43 13.24
CA ARG A 305 -4.94 2.87 12.37
C ARG A 305 -4.57 1.77 11.37
N GLU A 306 -4.33 0.56 11.85
CA GLU A 306 -3.97 -0.57 10.99
C GLU A 306 -5.06 -0.88 9.96
N LEU A 307 -6.33 -0.93 10.37
CA LEU A 307 -7.47 -1.13 9.46
C LEU A 307 -7.53 -0.06 8.37
N MET A 308 -7.40 1.22 8.72
CA MET A 308 -7.43 2.32 7.76
C MET A 308 -6.22 2.30 6.82
N MET A 309 -5.02 2.01 7.33
CA MET A 309 -3.81 1.91 6.50
C MET A 309 -3.86 0.70 5.55
N ASN A 310 -4.34 -0.45 6.02
CA ASN A 310 -4.55 -1.64 5.19
C ASN A 310 -5.63 -1.43 4.12
N HIS A 311 -6.65 -0.62 4.42
CA HIS A 311 -7.62 -0.18 3.41
C HIS A 311 -6.95 0.67 2.33
N LEU A 312 -6.19 1.70 2.74
CA LEU A 312 -5.47 2.56 1.79
C LEU A 312 -4.49 1.79 0.90
N VAL A 313 -3.90 0.69 1.38
CA VAL A 313 -3.04 -0.20 0.56
C VAL A 313 -3.78 -0.79 -0.64
N ARG A 314 -5.09 -1.07 -0.51
CA ARG A 314 -5.86 -1.86 -1.48
C ARG A 314 -6.76 -1.04 -2.39
N VAL A 315 -7.07 0.20 -2.02
CA VAL A 315 -7.98 1.05 -2.81
C VAL A 315 -7.41 1.39 -4.18
N LYS A 316 -8.32 1.51 -5.15
CA LYS A 316 -8.09 2.00 -6.51
C LYS A 316 -9.10 3.12 -6.82
N ALA A 317 -8.80 3.92 -7.85
CA ALA A 317 -9.76 4.85 -8.42
C ALA A 317 -10.79 4.06 -9.25
N ASP A 318 -11.82 3.55 -8.57
CA ASP A 318 -12.86 2.69 -9.12
C ASP A 318 -14.27 3.27 -8.98
N GLY A 319 -14.38 4.50 -8.45
CA GLY A 319 -15.66 5.18 -8.33
C GLY A 319 -16.22 5.56 -9.71
N GLU A 320 -17.52 5.35 -9.89
CA GLU A 320 -18.25 5.64 -11.13
C GLU A 320 -18.96 6.99 -11.11
N GLN A 321 -19.15 7.58 -9.93
CA GLN A 321 -19.93 8.79 -9.75
C GLN A 321 -19.10 9.94 -9.15
N PRO A 322 -19.38 11.19 -9.57
CA PRO A 322 -18.91 12.41 -8.90
C PRO A 322 -19.09 12.40 -7.38
N LEU A 323 -18.19 13.08 -6.68
CA LEU A 323 -18.12 13.13 -5.21
C LEU A 323 -19.46 13.52 -4.58
N TYR A 324 -20.13 14.56 -5.08
CA TYR A 324 -21.41 15.02 -4.53
C TYR A 324 -22.49 13.93 -4.56
N ARG A 325 -22.64 13.23 -5.69
CA ARG A 325 -23.63 12.16 -5.83
C ARG A 325 -23.28 10.97 -4.93
N ALA A 326 -22.00 10.61 -4.89
CA ALA A 326 -21.54 9.51 -4.08
C ALA A 326 -21.73 9.77 -2.57
N ILE A 327 -21.45 10.99 -2.09
CA ILE A 327 -21.73 11.41 -0.70
C ILE A 327 -23.23 11.33 -0.39
N ARG A 328 -24.09 11.76 -1.31
CA ARG A 328 -25.55 11.71 -1.11
C ARG A 328 -26.10 10.28 -1.04
N GLN A 329 -25.55 9.36 -1.82
CA GLN A 329 -25.99 7.96 -1.84
C GLN A 329 -25.44 7.15 -0.66
N SER A 330 -24.24 7.48 -0.19
CA SER A 330 -23.56 6.73 0.88
C SER A 330 -24.21 6.91 2.26
N GLY A 331 -25.14 7.84 2.41
CA GLY A 331 -25.79 8.13 3.68
C GLY A 331 -24.82 8.70 4.74
N THR A 332 -25.35 8.98 5.92
CA THR A 332 -24.74 9.77 7.01
C THR A 332 -23.53 9.08 7.67
N LEU A 333 -22.44 8.86 6.93
CA LEU A 333 -21.16 8.39 7.47
C LEU A 333 -20.45 9.47 8.30
N THR A 334 -20.90 10.73 8.18
CA THR A 334 -20.37 11.90 8.89
C THR A 334 -21.40 12.40 9.91
N ALA A 335 -20.99 12.59 11.15
CA ALA A 335 -21.86 13.19 12.18
C ALA A 335 -21.82 14.72 12.12
N ALA A 336 -22.93 15.38 12.44
CA ALA A 336 -22.96 16.83 12.61
C ALA A 336 -21.88 17.28 13.62
N GLY A 337 -21.22 18.39 13.31
CA GLY A 337 -20.10 18.92 14.09
C GLY A 337 -18.75 18.25 13.85
N SER A 338 -18.67 17.26 12.95
CA SER A 338 -17.39 16.67 12.54
C SER A 338 -16.62 17.59 11.59
N PHE A 339 -15.30 17.49 11.62
CA PHE A 339 -14.39 18.14 10.68
C PHE A 339 -14.04 17.15 9.57
N VAL A 340 -14.47 17.40 8.34
CA VAL A 340 -14.27 16.48 7.20
C VAL A 340 -13.26 17.05 6.24
N VAL A 341 -12.17 16.32 6.03
CA VAL A 341 -11.07 16.68 5.14
C VAL A 341 -11.20 15.89 3.86
N ILE A 342 -11.59 16.55 2.78
CA ILE A 342 -11.82 15.92 1.48
C ILE A 342 -10.53 15.99 0.68
N VAL A 343 -10.03 14.84 0.24
CA VAL A 343 -8.91 14.73 -0.70
C VAL A 343 -9.48 14.33 -2.06
N SER A 344 -9.47 15.26 -3.02
CA SER A 344 -10.06 15.05 -4.34
C SER A 344 -9.40 15.90 -5.43
N PRO A 345 -9.17 15.34 -6.64
CA PRO A 345 -8.79 16.12 -7.82
C PRO A 345 -10.00 16.75 -8.54
N GLN A 346 -11.25 16.51 -8.09
CA GLN A 346 -12.44 16.95 -8.80
C GLN A 346 -12.57 18.48 -8.84
N VAL A 347 -12.92 19.01 -10.02
CA VAL A 347 -13.06 20.44 -10.29
C VAL A 347 -14.52 20.84 -10.56
N GLY A 348 -14.84 22.12 -10.35
CA GLY A 348 -16.10 22.73 -10.81
C GLY A 348 -17.30 22.58 -9.87
N GLU A 349 -18.49 22.58 -10.45
CA GLU A 349 -19.76 22.68 -9.72
C GLU A 349 -20.03 21.49 -8.78
N GLU A 350 -19.67 20.27 -9.18
CA GLU A 350 -19.90 19.08 -8.35
C GLU A 350 -19.15 19.18 -7.01
N THR A 351 -17.92 19.70 -7.02
CA THR A 351 -17.15 19.94 -5.79
C THR A 351 -17.79 21.03 -4.93
N ILE A 352 -18.29 22.12 -5.54
CA ILE A 352 -19.00 23.17 -4.82
C ILE A 352 -20.25 22.61 -4.13
N ARG A 353 -21.07 21.86 -4.86
CA ARG A 353 -22.28 21.22 -4.33
C ARG A 353 -21.98 20.24 -3.21
N ALA A 354 -20.88 19.48 -3.31
CA ALA A 354 -20.41 18.59 -2.24
C ALA A 354 -20.06 19.36 -0.96
N MET A 355 -19.28 20.43 -1.08
CA MET A 355 -18.88 21.27 0.05
C MET A 355 -20.09 21.94 0.72
N GLU A 356 -20.98 22.52 -0.06
CA GLU A 356 -22.21 23.15 0.44
C GLU A 356 -23.14 22.16 1.12
N TRP A 357 -23.29 20.96 0.54
CA TRP A 357 -24.10 19.90 1.13
C TRP A 357 -23.58 19.48 2.50
N LEU A 358 -22.27 19.24 2.62
CA LEU A 358 -21.65 18.90 3.91
C LEU A 358 -21.79 20.04 4.94
N ASN A 359 -21.63 21.29 4.51
CA ASN A 359 -21.83 22.43 5.40
C ASN A 359 -23.29 22.50 5.92
N ARG A 360 -24.26 22.24 5.05
CA ARG A 360 -25.70 22.20 5.42
C ARG A 360 -26.05 21.06 6.37
N THR A 361 -25.32 19.95 6.35
CA THR A 361 -25.50 18.84 7.32
C THR A 361 -24.80 19.10 8.66
N GLY A 362 -24.21 20.30 8.85
CA GLY A 362 -23.57 20.71 10.09
C GLY A 362 -22.13 20.21 10.22
N VAL A 363 -21.53 19.71 9.15
CA VAL A 363 -20.11 19.33 9.08
C VAL A 363 -19.27 20.56 8.71
N VAL A 364 -18.02 20.61 9.15
CA VAL A 364 -17.05 21.62 8.70
C VAL A 364 -16.15 21.01 7.61
N PRO A 365 -16.41 21.25 6.31
CA PRO A 365 -15.63 20.66 5.23
C PRO A 365 -14.36 21.47 4.94
N VAL A 366 -13.26 20.78 4.67
CA VAL A 366 -12.00 21.33 4.17
C VAL A 366 -11.56 20.54 2.95
N LEU A 367 -11.23 21.23 1.88
CA LEU A 367 -10.79 20.60 0.63
C LEU A 367 -9.27 20.64 0.51
N ILE A 368 -8.68 19.48 0.24
CA ILE A 368 -7.33 19.32 -0.30
C ILE A 368 -7.51 18.94 -1.77
N HIS A 369 -7.34 19.94 -2.62
CA HIS A 369 -7.46 19.80 -4.06
C HIS A 369 -6.14 19.35 -4.67
N LEU A 370 -6.18 18.28 -5.46
CA LEU A 370 -5.00 17.72 -6.13
C LEU A 370 -4.88 18.30 -7.52
N GLN A 371 -3.90 19.18 -7.72
CA GLN A 371 -3.60 19.75 -9.03
C GLN A 371 -2.79 18.78 -9.88
N SER A 372 -3.04 18.80 -11.18
CA SER A 372 -2.17 18.13 -12.13
C SER A 372 -0.82 18.82 -12.22
N LYS A 373 0.27 18.04 -12.26
CA LYS A 373 1.62 18.55 -12.56
C LYS A 373 1.69 19.24 -13.92
N ALA A 374 0.89 18.83 -14.89
CA ALA A 374 0.82 19.45 -16.21
C ALA A 374 0.10 20.82 -16.16
N ALA A 375 -0.84 21.00 -15.23
CA ALA A 375 -1.54 22.26 -15.01
C ALA A 375 -0.68 23.27 -14.23
N ALA A 376 0.11 22.80 -13.25
CA ALA A 376 1.01 23.65 -12.45
C ALA A 376 2.08 24.39 -13.28
N GLY A 377 2.43 23.88 -14.47
CA GLY A 377 3.40 24.49 -15.38
C GLY A 377 2.82 25.37 -16.50
N ARG A 378 1.48 25.49 -16.64
CA ARG A 378 0.84 26.28 -17.72
C ARG A 378 0.56 27.72 -17.28
N THR A 379 1.02 28.66 -18.09
CA THR A 379 1.04 30.11 -17.86
C THR A 379 -0.36 30.73 -17.69
N ILE A 380 -0.46 31.62 -16.67
CA ILE A 380 -1.40 32.72 -16.34
C ILE A 380 -2.79 32.81 -17.03
N ALA A 381 -2.96 32.60 -18.33
CA ALA A 381 -4.22 32.87 -19.03
C ALA A 381 -5.25 31.72 -18.95
N GLY A 382 -4.80 30.45 -18.92
CA GLY A 382 -5.68 29.28 -18.74
C GLY A 382 -6.07 29.02 -17.28
N ASP A 383 -5.21 29.48 -16.36
CA ASP A 383 -5.32 29.27 -14.91
C ASP A 383 -6.38 30.20 -14.26
N ILE A 384 -6.72 31.32 -14.92
CA ILE A 384 -7.73 32.27 -14.44
C ILE A 384 -9.14 31.66 -14.43
N ARG A 385 -9.55 30.95 -15.49
CA ARG A 385 -10.86 30.25 -15.55
C ARG A 385 -10.85 28.95 -14.74
N GLY A 386 -9.71 28.23 -14.71
CA GLY A 386 -9.56 26.98 -13.97
C GLY A 386 -9.73 27.13 -12.45
N ASN A 387 -9.41 28.30 -11.89
CA ASN A 387 -9.44 28.55 -10.44
C ASN A 387 -10.61 29.45 -9.97
N GLU A 388 -11.55 29.84 -10.83
CA GLU A 388 -12.71 30.66 -10.42
C GLU A 388 -13.55 29.96 -9.35
N TRP A 389 -13.81 28.66 -9.52
CA TRP A 389 -14.57 27.86 -8.54
C TRP A 389 -13.86 27.78 -7.17
N ILE A 390 -12.52 27.81 -7.14
CA ILE A 390 -11.73 27.85 -5.89
C ILE A 390 -11.89 29.21 -5.20
N LYS A 391 -11.86 30.30 -5.98
CA LYS A 391 -12.14 31.65 -5.45
C LYS A 391 -13.54 31.73 -4.87
N LEU A 392 -14.53 31.13 -5.54
CA LEU A 392 -15.91 31.04 -5.04
C LEU A 392 -15.96 30.26 -3.72
N LEU A 393 -15.35 29.08 -3.62
CA LEU A 393 -15.29 28.31 -2.38
C LEU A 393 -14.66 29.10 -1.23
N ARG A 394 -13.55 29.80 -1.47
CA ARG A 394 -12.89 30.64 -0.46
C ARG A 394 -13.75 31.83 -0.05
N ARG A 395 -14.48 32.45 -0.97
CA ARG A 395 -15.46 33.52 -0.68
C ARG A 395 -16.63 33.02 0.16
N SER A 396 -17.07 31.79 -0.06
CA SER A 396 -18.08 31.11 0.76
C SER A 396 -17.56 30.69 2.14
N GLY A 397 -16.30 30.99 2.48
CA GLY A 397 -15.70 30.72 3.78
C GLY A 397 -15.11 29.32 3.93
N PHE A 398 -15.08 28.50 2.87
CA PHE A 398 -14.46 27.19 2.90
C PHE A 398 -12.94 27.29 2.82
N ALA A 399 -12.24 26.40 3.52
CA ALA A 399 -10.81 26.24 3.31
C ALA A 399 -10.50 25.27 2.18
N VAL A 400 -9.62 25.75 1.30
CA VAL A 400 -9.14 25.01 0.14
C VAL A 400 -7.63 25.13 0.07
N HIS A 401 -6.97 23.98 0.21
CA HIS A 401 -5.53 23.78 0.07
C HIS A 401 -5.27 23.10 -1.26
N MET A 402 -4.28 23.56 -2.02
CA MET A 402 -3.94 22.99 -3.33
C MET A 402 -2.56 22.36 -3.22
N ILE A 403 -2.42 21.14 -3.73
CA ILE A 403 -1.13 20.44 -3.79
C ILE A 403 -0.95 19.79 -5.17
N SER A 404 0.26 19.85 -5.69
CA SER A 404 0.69 19.15 -6.91
C SER A 404 1.70 18.03 -6.62
N SER A 405 2.33 18.11 -5.45
CA SER A 405 3.27 17.11 -4.93
C SER A 405 3.00 16.83 -3.45
N LEU A 406 3.43 15.66 -2.97
CA LEU A 406 3.21 15.27 -1.57
C LEU A 406 4.01 16.15 -0.61
N GLN A 407 5.15 16.69 -1.06
CA GLN A 407 6.03 17.56 -0.28
C GLN A 407 5.41 18.92 0.04
N GLU A 408 4.45 19.39 -0.76
CA GLU A 408 3.74 20.65 -0.53
C GLU A 408 2.66 20.53 0.57
N LEU A 409 2.27 19.31 0.94
CA LEU A 409 1.17 19.09 1.89
C LEU A 409 1.43 19.70 3.27
N PRO A 410 2.61 19.54 3.91
CA PRO A 410 2.92 20.24 5.15
C PRO A 410 2.85 21.76 4.98
N ASP A 411 3.49 22.32 3.95
CA ASP A 411 3.53 23.77 3.74
C ASP A 411 2.13 24.37 3.52
N ALA A 412 1.27 23.67 2.78
CA ALA A 412 -0.12 24.07 2.55
C ALA A 412 -0.93 24.10 3.85
N LEU A 413 -0.78 23.12 4.74
CA LEU A 413 -1.57 22.99 5.97
C LEU A 413 -1.01 23.81 7.15
N GLU A 414 0.30 23.99 7.20
CA GLU A 414 1.00 24.77 8.23
C GLU A 414 0.88 26.28 7.98
N GLY A 415 0.50 26.66 6.76
CA GLY A 415 0.26 28.03 6.33
C GLY A 415 1.56 28.75 6.04
N GLY A 416 2.25 28.25 5.01
CA GLY A 416 3.46 28.78 4.35
C GLY A 416 4.13 29.95 5.05
N GLN A 417 5.22 29.67 5.75
CA GLN A 417 6.34 30.61 5.84
C GLN A 417 7.36 30.11 4.82
N LEU A 418 7.46 30.80 3.68
CA LEU A 418 8.77 30.99 3.07
C LEU A 418 9.51 32.05 3.89
#